data_AF-A0A4Z0F7T7-F1
#
_entry.id   AF-A0A4Z0F7T7-F1
#
_cell.length_a   1.000
_cell.length_b   1.000
_cell.length_c   1.000
_cell.angle_alpha   90.00
_cell.angle_beta   90.00
_cell.angle_gamma   90.00
#
_symmetry.space_group_name_H-M   'P 1'
#
loop_
_entity.id
_entity.type
_entity.pdbx_description
1 polymer ?
#
loop_
_entity_poly.entity_id
_entity_poly.type
_entity_poly.pdbx_seq_one_letter_code
_entity_poly.pdbx_strand_id
1 'polypeptide(L)'
;MNHHSDGLRNLEVVDQYRSLADGYLFVAIKACEILVADPSQVTYSRCSACYFNARLSVELFLKALIHKQQGSVDVSHHIEKLRDRVLILYPELTDIWDIPFCTEFLGFYDLQKAQDRFLKDYPIDQVLRYPTNKSGSVWSGVMIIEPGTFLQFLTKIQSDFLKVSSSVFG
;
A
#
# COMPACT_ATOMS: atom_id res chain seq x y z
N MET A 1 33.86 6.11 9.52
CA MET A 1 32.39 6.13 9.73
C MET A 1 31.75 6.56 8.43
N ASN A 2 31.31 5.61 7.59
CA ASN A 2 30.57 5.87 6.36
C ASN A 2 29.24 5.14 6.50
N HIS A 3 28.18 5.84 6.91
CA HIS A 3 26.87 5.25 7.11
C HIS A 3 25.91 5.69 5.99
N HIS A 4 25.55 4.70 5.14
CA HIS A 4 24.19 4.39 4.67
C HIS A 4 23.51 5.12 3.49
N SER A 5 24.15 5.91 2.64
CA SER A 5 23.49 6.38 1.40
C SER A 5 23.61 5.45 0.18
N ASP A 6 24.54 4.49 0.20
CA ASP A 6 24.80 3.57 -0.93
C ASP A 6 23.99 2.26 -0.87
N GLY A 7 23.21 2.06 0.20
CA GLY A 7 22.61 0.77 0.52
C GLY A 7 21.63 0.22 -0.52
N LEU A 8 20.88 1.09 -1.21
CA LEU A 8 19.89 0.66 -2.22
C LEU A 8 20.52 0.40 -3.60
N ARG A 9 21.50 1.21 -4.01
CA ARG A 9 22.05 1.18 -5.38
C ARG A 9 22.79 -0.12 -5.72
N ASN A 10 23.26 -0.82 -4.70
CA ASN A 10 24.03 -2.05 -4.85
C ASN A 10 23.18 -3.32 -4.68
N LEU A 11 21.86 -3.17 -4.45
CA LEU A 11 20.95 -4.31 -4.33
C LEU A 11 20.36 -4.66 -5.70
N GLU A 12 20.03 -5.94 -5.87
CA GLU A 12 19.14 -6.38 -6.94
C GLU A 12 17.79 -5.66 -6.85
N VAL A 13 17.15 -5.41 -7.99
CA VAL A 13 15.90 -4.61 -8.05
C VAL A 13 14.80 -5.16 -7.14
N VAL A 14 14.71 -6.49 -7.01
CA VAL A 14 13.77 -7.16 -6.09
C VAL A 14 14.03 -6.73 -4.64
N ASP A 15 15.28 -6.72 -4.21
CA ASP A 15 15.65 -6.35 -2.84
C ASP A 15 15.54 -4.85 -2.62
N GLN A 16 15.75 -4.02 -3.65
CA GLN A 16 15.45 -2.60 -3.57
C GLN A 16 13.97 -2.35 -3.25
N TYR A 17 13.07 -3.02 -3.97
CA TYR A 17 11.64 -2.92 -3.70
C TYR A 17 11.26 -3.41 -2.31
N ARG A 18 11.83 -4.54 -1.85
CA ARG A 18 11.58 -5.08 -0.51
C ARG A 18 12.08 -4.16 0.59
N SER A 19 13.30 -3.63 0.47
CA SER A 19 13.85 -2.69 1.45
C SER A 19 13.03 -1.40 1.52
N LEU A 20 12.57 -0.88 0.38
CA LEU A 20 11.68 0.28 0.37
C LEU A 20 10.32 -0.04 0.97
N ALA A 21 9.73 -1.20 0.66
CA ALA A 21 8.46 -1.65 1.23
C ALA A 21 8.53 -1.71 2.76
N ASP A 22 9.58 -2.31 3.32
CA ASP A 22 9.80 -2.37 4.77
C ASP A 22 9.98 -0.97 5.37
N GLY A 23 10.81 -0.12 4.76
CA GLY A 23 11.01 1.26 5.22
C GLY A 23 9.72 2.09 5.26
N TYR A 24 8.88 2.00 4.22
CA TYR A 24 7.60 2.70 4.20
C TYR A 24 6.60 2.13 5.21
N LEU A 25 6.59 0.81 5.45
CA LEU A 25 5.75 0.20 6.48
C LEU A 25 6.17 0.63 7.88
N PHE A 26 7.48 0.65 8.14
CA PHE A 26 8.04 1.13 9.39
C PHE A 26 7.59 2.57 9.69
N VAL A 27 7.70 3.46 8.70
CA VAL A 27 7.24 4.85 8.84
C VAL A 27 5.74 4.92 9.11
N ALA A 28 4.92 4.13 8.39
CA ALA A 28 3.47 4.09 8.62
C ALA A 28 3.13 3.62 10.05
N ILE A 29 3.78 2.55 10.53
CA ILE A 29 3.59 2.05 11.90
C ILE A 29 3.96 3.12 12.92
N LYS A 30 5.12 3.76 12.78
CA LYS A 30 5.57 4.81 13.72
C LYS A 30 4.66 6.04 13.71
N ALA A 31 4.20 6.45 12.53
CA ALA A 31 3.20 7.51 12.44
C ALA A 31 1.90 7.10 13.15
N CYS A 32 1.41 5.88 12.95
CA CYS A 32 0.18 5.41 13.56
C CYS A 32 0.28 5.25 15.08
N GLU A 33 1.41 4.78 15.61
CA GLU A 33 1.69 4.72 17.05
C GLU A 33 1.56 6.11 17.70
N ILE A 34 2.07 7.16 17.05
CA ILE A 34 1.93 8.55 17.52
C ILE A 34 0.46 8.98 17.53
N LEU A 35 -0.30 8.66 16.47
CA LEU A 35 -1.72 8.99 16.38
C LEU A 35 -2.58 8.27 17.42
N VAL A 36 -2.21 7.03 17.79
CA VAL A 36 -2.86 6.28 18.87
C VAL A 36 -2.53 6.88 20.24
N ALA A 37 -1.28 7.25 20.47
CA ALA A 37 -0.82 7.77 21.76
C ALA A 37 -1.34 9.19 22.06
N ASP A 38 -1.52 10.01 21.03
CA ASP A 38 -2.00 11.38 21.17
C ASP A 38 -3.12 11.70 20.16
N PRO A 39 -4.40 11.60 20.59
CA PRO A 39 -5.56 11.93 19.75
C PRO A 39 -5.54 13.37 19.21
N SER A 40 -4.84 14.31 19.85
CA SER A 40 -4.72 15.68 19.33
C SER A 40 -3.90 15.75 18.03
N GLN A 41 -3.09 14.71 17.76
CA GLN A 41 -2.34 14.60 16.52
C GLN A 41 -3.18 14.06 15.35
N VAL A 42 -4.40 13.56 15.60
CA VAL A 42 -5.29 12.96 14.59
C VAL A 42 -5.86 14.05 13.69
N THR A 43 -5.09 14.39 12.66
CA THR A 43 -5.47 15.34 11.62
C THR A 43 -5.53 14.63 10.27
N TYR A 44 -6.37 15.15 9.36
CA TYR A 44 -6.48 14.61 8.00
C TYR A 44 -5.11 14.44 7.33
N SER A 45 -4.24 15.45 7.42
CA SER A 45 -2.92 15.40 6.76
C SER A 45 -2.02 14.29 7.30
N ARG A 46 -2.03 14.04 8.61
CA ARG A 46 -1.23 12.98 9.22
C ARG A 46 -1.82 11.60 9.00
N CYS A 47 -3.15 11.47 9.07
CA CYS A 47 -3.85 10.26 8.69
C CYS A 47 -3.58 9.90 7.22
N SER A 48 -3.64 10.89 6.32
CA SER A 48 -3.33 10.74 4.90
C SER A 48 -1.91 10.25 4.68
N ALA A 49 -0.94 10.89 5.33
CA ALA A 49 0.46 10.50 5.21
C ALA A 49 0.67 9.08 5.72
N CYS A 50 0.12 8.73 6.89
CA CYS A 50 0.20 7.39 7.46
C CYS A 50 -0.36 6.33 6.49
N TYR A 51 -1.59 6.54 6.02
CA TYR A 51 -2.25 5.64 5.08
C TYR A 51 -1.50 5.51 3.76
N PHE A 52 -1.02 6.63 3.20
CA PHE A 52 -0.26 6.64 1.96
C PHE A 52 1.02 5.80 2.07
N ASN A 53 1.78 5.96 3.15
CA ASN A 53 3.01 5.17 3.38
C ASN A 53 2.69 3.68 3.50
N ALA A 54 1.62 3.31 4.20
CA ALA A 54 1.19 1.92 4.31
C ALA A 54 0.80 1.31 2.95
N ARG A 55 0.03 2.06 2.16
CA ARG A 55 -0.37 1.65 0.81
C ARG A 55 0.85 1.50 -0.12
N LEU A 56 1.75 2.48 -0.10
CA LEU A 56 2.96 2.47 -0.92
C LEU A 56 3.86 1.29 -0.57
N SER A 57 3.98 0.95 0.72
CA SER A 57 4.68 -0.24 1.16
C SER A 57 4.16 -1.51 0.49
N VAL A 58 2.84 -1.73 0.50
CA VAL A 58 2.20 -2.88 -0.14
C VAL A 58 2.41 -2.88 -1.65
N GLU A 59 2.27 -1.71 -2.29
CA GLU A 59 2.54 -1.57 -3.73
C GLU A 59 3.96 -2.03 -4.10
N LEU A 60 4.97 -1.61 -3.34
CA LEU A 60 6.37 -1.96 -3.57
C LEU A 60 6.63 -3.45 -3.30
N PHE A 61 6.01 -4.01 -2.26
CA PHE A 61 6.14 -5.44 -1.97
C PHE A 61 5.54 -6.31 -3.08
N LEU A 62 4.36 -5.94 -3.61
CA LEU A 62 3.77 -6.62 -4.78
C LEU A 62 4.68 -6.50 -6.01
N LYS A 63 5.30 -5.33 -6.23
CA LYS A 63 6.27 -5.13 -7.32
C LYS A 63 7.50 -6.03 -7.18
N ALA A 64 8.00 -6.23 -5.96
CA ALA A 64 9.10 -7.17 -5.71
C ALA A 64 8.73 -8.61 -6.10
N LEU A 65 7.52 -9.07 -5.74
CA LEU A 65 7.03 -10.41 -6.11
C LEU A 65 6.93 -10.58 -7.62
N ILE A 66 6.33 -9.62 -8.33
CA ILE A 66 6.21 -9.68 -9.79
C ILE A 66 7.60 -9.69 -10.43
N HIS A 67 8.49 -8.79 -10.00
CA HIS A 67 9.84 -8.71 -10.55
C HIS A 67 10.64 -9.99 -10.30
N LYS A 68 10.43 -10.68 -9.17
CA LYS A 68 11.11 -11.94 -8.87
C LYS A 68 10.78 -13.05 -9.89
N GLN A 69 9.55 -13.11 -10.39
CA GLN A 69 9.16 -14.09 -11.42
C GLN A 69 9.46 -13.62 -12.83
N GLN A 70 9.34 -12.33 -13.11
CA GLN A 70 9.29 -11.82 -14.49
C GLN A 70 10.52 -11.02 -14.91
N GLY A 71 11.42 -10.71 -13.97
CA GLY A 71 12.60 -9.87 -14.21
C GLY A 71 12.28 -8.41 -14.52
N SER A 72 11.01 -8.02 -14.53
CA SER A 72 10.54 -6.65 -14.75
C SER A 72 9.14 -6.49 -14.15
N VAL A 73 8.72 -5.24 -13.92
CA VAL A 73 7.37 -4.93 -13.44
C VAL A 73 6.88 -3.64 -14.08
N ASP A 74 5.59 -3.60 -14.42
CA ASP A 74 4.96 -2.37 -14.90
C ASP A 74 5.00 -1.27 -13.84
N VAL A 75 5.14 -0.03 -14.29
CA VAL A 75 5.19 1.17 -13.44
C VAL A 75 3.80 1.53 -12.87
N SER A 76 2.79 0.69 -13.07
CA SER A 76 1.44 0.89 -12.53
C SER A 76 1.46 1.09 -11.01
N HIS A 77 0.66 2.06 -10.55
CA HIS A 77 0.41 2.30 -9.13
C HIS A 77 -0.92 1.67 -8.66
N HIS A 78 -1.65 0.97 -9.54
CA HIS A 78 -2.93 0.34 -9.20
C HIS A 78 -2.72 -0.97 -8.45
N ILE A 79 -3.03 -0.98 -7.15
CA ILE A 79 -2.84 -2.14 -6.28
C ILE A 79 -3.66 -3.34 -6.77
N GLU A 80 -4.89 -3.15 -7.22
CA GLU A 80 -5.74 -4.25 -7.70
C GLU A 80 -5.10 -4.96 -8.90
N LYS A 81 -4.53 -4.21 -9.85
CA LYS A 81 -3.81 -4.80 -10.99
C LYS A 81 -2.56 -5.56 -10.56
N LEU A 82 -1.83 -5.04 -9.58
CA LEU A 82 -0.63 -5.69 -9.03
C LEU A 82 -1.01 -6.97 -8.26
N ARG A 83 -2.07 -6.92 -7.45
CA ARG A 83 -2.65 -8.08 -6.75
C ARG A 83 -3.02 -9.16 -7.74
N ASP A 84 -3.84 -8.85 -8.74
CA ASP A 84 -4.31 -9.84 -9.71
C ASP A 84 -3.13 -10.48 -10.44
N ARG A 85 -2.11 -9.69 -10.76
CA ARG A 85 -0.88 -10.22 -11.36
C ARG A 85 -0.10 -11.13 -10.41
N VAL A 86 0.04 -10.77 -9.14
CA VAL A 86 0.69 -11.61 -8.13
C VAL A 86 -0.07 -12.92 -7.94
N LEU A 87 -1.39 -12.90 -7.84
CA LEU A 87 -2.20 -14.12 -7.65
C LEU A 87 -2.19 -15.04 -8.87
N ILE A 88 -1.97 -14.51 -10.08
CA ILE A 88 -1.70 -15.33 -11.28
C ILE A 88 -0.33 -16.00 -11.19
N LEU A 89 0.69 -15.30 -10.67
CA LEU A 89 2.07 -15.79 -10.60
C LEU A 89 2.32 -16.71 -9.42
N TYR A 90 1.56 -16.52 -8.34
CA TYR A 90 1.67 -17.25 -7.08
C TYR A 90 0.27 -17.54 -6.52
N PRO A 91 -0.48 -18.48 -7.12
CA PRO A 91 -1.83 -18.81 -6.70
C PRO A 91 -1.92 -19.23 -5.22
N GLU A 92 -0.88 -19.87 -4.69
CA GLU A 92 -0.79 -20.29 -3.29
C GLU A 92 -0.83 -19.12 -2.30
N LEU A 93 -0.56 -17.88 -2.75
CA LEU A 93 -0.60 -16.73 -1.87
C LEU A 93 -2.01 -16.39 -1.37
N THR A 94 -3.07 -16.86 -2.04
CA THR A 94 -4.45 -16.64 -1.58
C THR A 94 -4.71 -17.23 -0.21
N ASP A 95 -3.99 -18.29 0.18
CA ASP A 95 -4.19 -18.99 1.44
C ASP A 95 -3.40 -18.36 2.60
N ILE A 96 -2.40 -17.52 2.29
CA ILE A 96 -1.48 -16.95 3.29
C ILE A 96 -1.55 -15.43 3.40
N TRP A 97 -2.04 -14.74 2.38
CA TRP A 97 -2.06 -13.28 2.34
C TRP A 97 -3.32 -12.71 1.69
N ASP A 98 -4.16 -12.12 2.54
CA ASP A 98 -5.23 -11.23 2.12
C ASP A 98 -4.64 -9.85 1.77
N ILE A 99 -4.43 -9.61 0.47
CA ILE A 99 -3.71 -8.43 -0.03
C ILE A 99 -4.54 -7.16 0.21
N PRO A 100 -4.05 -6.22 1.05
CA PRO A 100 -4.83 -5.08 1.52
C PRO A 100 -4.98 -3.96 0.48
N PHE A 101 -5.76 -2.94 0.83
CA PHE A 101 -5.96 -1.69 0.06
C PHE A 101 -6.64 -1.87 -1.29
N CYS A 102 -7.34 -2.98 -1.50
CA CYS A 102 -8.22 -3.18 -2.63
C CYS A 102 -9.58 -2.51 -2.38
N THR A 103 -10.15 -1.90 -3.41
CA THR A 103 -11.44 -1.20 -3.30
C THR A 103 -12.61 -2.18 -3.21
N GLU A 104 -13.43 -2.05 -2.18
CA GLU A 104 -14.68 -2.80 -2.02
C GLU A 104 -15.91 -1.93 -2.32
N PHE A 105 -16.88 -2.47 -3.05
CA PHE A 105 -18.11 -1.78 -3.45
C PHE A 105 -19.29 -2.41 -2.73
N LEU A 106 -19.80 -1.74 -1.68
CA LEU A 106 -20.93 -2.21 -0.90
C LEU A 106 -22.25 -1.73 -1.50
N GLY A 107 -23.24 -2.62 -1.65
CA GLY A 107 -24.63 -2.25 -1.95
C GLY A 107 -24.93 -1.87 -3.41
N PHE A 108 -24.06 -2.19 -4.37
CA PHE A 108 -24.31 -1.92 -5.79
C PHE A 108 -24.76 -3.18 -6.55
N TYR A 109 -25.86 -3.07 -7.29
CA TYR A 109 -26.37 -4.15 -8.15
C TYR A 109 -25.59 -4.28 -9.48
N ASP A 110 -24.96 -3.20 -9.96
CA ASP A 110 -24.11 -3.16 -11.17
C ASP A 110 -22.70 -2.71 -10.76
N LEU A 111 -21.91 -3.67 -10.25
CA LEU A 111 -20.59 -3.44 -9.67
C LEU A 111 -19.61 -2.81 -10.66
N GLN A 112 -19.68 -3.21 -11.94
CA GLN A 112 -18.69 -2.78 -12.94
C GLN A 112 -18.89 -1.32 -13.35
N LYS A 113 -20.14 -0.87 -13.55
CA LYS A 113 -20.40 0.55 -13.79
C LYS A 113 -20.12 1.42 -12.57
N ALA A 114 -20.38 0.90 -11.37
CA ALA A 114 -20.05 1.60 -10.13
C ALA A 114 -18.54 1.78 -9.96
N GLN A 115 -17.77 0.73 -10.26
CA GLN A 115 -16.31 0.75 -10.31
C GLN A 115 -15.76 1.78 -11.31
N ASP A 116 -16.21 1.72 -12.56
CA ASP A 116 -15.73 2.62 -13.61
C ASP A 116 -16.00 4.09 -13.28
N ARG A 117 -17.18 4.39 -12.73
CA ARG A 117 -17.51 5.75 -12.30
C ARG A 117 -16.65 6.19 -11.12
N PHE A 118 -16.52 5.34 -10.10
CA PHE A 118 -15.74 5.67 -8.91
C PHE A 118 -14.27 5.92 -9.25
N LEU A 119 -13.63 5.03 -10.03
CA LEU A 119 -12.22 5.19 -10.40
C LEU A 119 -11.97 6.40 -11.31
N LYS A 120 -12.96 6.79 -12.12
CA LYS A 120 -12.90 8.01 -12.93
C LYS A 120 -12.96 9.26 -12.07
N ASP A 121 -13.86 9.29 -11.08
CA ASP A 121 -14.09 10.45 -10.24
C ASP A 121 -13.10 10.53 -9.07
N TYR A 122 -12.51 9.39 -8.67
CA TYR A 122 -11.58 9.23 -7.55
C TYR A 122 -10.41 8.32 -7.94
N PRO A 123 -9.47 8.82 -8.77
CA PRO A 123 -8.23 8.09 -9.03
C PRO A 123 -7.46 7.92 -7.71
N ILE A 124 -7.49 6.70 -7.16
CA ILE A 124 -7.03 6.40 -5.79
C ILE A 124 -5.57 6.79 -5.58
N ASP A 125 -4.73 6.67 -6.61
CA ASP A 125 -3.34 7.09 -6.59
C ASP A 125 -3.17 8.61 -6.36
N GLN A 126 -4.14 9.41 -6.78
CA GLN A 126 -4.16 10.87 -6.59
C GLN A 126 -4.85 11.28 -5.30
N VAL A 127 -6.00 10.67 -4.98
CA VAL A 127 -6.81 11.02 -3.80
C VAL A 127 -6.01 10.88 -2.51
N LEU A 128 -5.11 9.90 -2.45
CA LEU A 128 -4.26 9.67 -1.28
C LEU A 128 -3.03 10.57 -1.20
N ARG A 129 -2.64 11.22 -2.31
CA ARG A 129 -1.46 12.08 -2.40
C ARG A 129 -1.79 13.56 -2.31
N TYR A 130 -2.93 13.96 -2.84
CA TYR A 130 -3.30 15.36 -2.99
C TYR A 130 -4.67 15.62 -2.37
N PRO A 131 -4.83 16.71 -1.60
CA PRO A 131 -6.12 17.08 -1.01
C PRO A 131 -7.13 17.56 -2.06
N THR A 132 -6.67 17.84 -3.27
CA THR A 132 -7.47 18.39 -4.36
C THR A 132 -7.27 17.59 -5.65
N ASN A 133 -8.27 17.65 -6.52
CA ASN A 133 -8.20 17.15 -7.87
C ASN A 133 -7.42 18.12 -8.78
N LYS A 134 -7.27 17.76 -10.06
CA LYS A 134 -6.54 18.57 -11.05
C LYS A 134 -7.15 19.96 -11.31
N SER A 135 -8.42 20.18 -10.95
CA SER A 135 -9.06 21.50 -11.04
C SER A 135 -8.93 22.33 -9.75
N GLY A 136 -8.20 21.85 -8.75
CA GLY A 136 -8.00 22.53 -7.47
C GLY A 136 -9.17 22.38 -6.49
N SER A 137 -10.17 21.57 -6.83
CA SER A 137 -11.31 21.29 -5.95
C SER A 137 -10.96 20.19 -4.96
N VAL A 138 -11.34 20.35 -3.69
CA VAL A 138 -11.17 19.31 -2.66
C VAL A 138 -11.96 18.07 -3.04
N TRP A 139 -11.40 16.88 -2.82
CA TRP A 139 -12.13 15.63 -3.04
C TRP A 139 -13.36 15.57 -2.14
N SER A 140 -14.50 15.17 -2.69
CA SER A 140 -15.74 14.95 -1.92
C SER A 140 -15.74 13.66 -1.09
N GLY A 141 -14.65 12.90 -1.11
CA GLY A 141 -14.47 11.68 -0.33
C GLY A 141 -13.94 11.98 1.07
N VAL A 142 -14.47 11.27 2.06
CA VAL A 142 -13.96 11.30 3.43
C VAL A 142 -12.96 10.16 3.60
N MET A 143 -11.70 10.49 3.89
CA MET A 143 -10.73 9.51 4.35
C MET A 143 -10.66 9.56 5.87
N ILE A 144 -11.07 8.46 6.48
CA ILE A 144 -10.99 8.25 7.93
C ILE A 144 -10.13 7.02 8.16
N ILE A 145 -9.13 7.17 9.02
CA ILE A 145 -8.55 6.03 9.73
C ILE A 145 -8.93 6.19 11.21
N GLU A 146 -9.32 5.09 11.84
CA GLU A 146 -9.33 4.99 13.30
C GLU A 146 -7.95 4.45 13.70
N PRO A 147 -7.07 5.23 14.35
CA PRO A 147 -5.67 4.87 14.54
C PRO A 147 -5.45 3.54 15.25
N GLY A 148 -6.30 3.16 16.21
CA GLY A 148 -6.14 1.91 16.96
C GLY A 148 -6.31 0.67 16.08
N THR A 149 -7.42 0.61 15.35
CA THR A 149 -7.72 -0.45 14.38
C THR A 149 -6.72 -0.42 13.23
N PHE A 150 -6.33 0.76 12.76
CA PHE A 150 -5.35 0.88 11.69
C PHE A 150 -3.97 0.39 12.12
N LEU A 151 -3.52 0.62 13.36
CA LEU A 151 -2.26 0.07 13.86
C LEU A 151 -2.25 -1.47 13.91
N GLN A 152 -3.38 -2.08 14.31
CA GLN A 152 -3.53 -3.55 14.25
C GLN A 152 -3.42 -4.05 12.81
N PHE A 153 -4.05 -3.35 11.87
CA PHE A 153 -3.97 -3.64 10.45
C PHE A 153 -2.54 -3.53 9.91
N LEU A 154 -1.77 -2.51 10.27
CA LEU A 154 -0.37 -2.37 9.87
C LEU A 154 0.53 -3.48 10.43
N THR A 155 0.31 -3.86 11.68
CA THR A 155 1.02 -4.99 12.30
C THR A 155 0.71 -6.31 11.58
N LYS A 156 -0.53 -6.50 11.13
CA LYS A 156 -0.90 -7.64 10.29
C LYS A 156 -0.13 -7.63 8.96
N ILE A 157 -0.08 -6.49 8.27
CA ILE A 157 0.68 -6.35 7.01
C ILE A 157 2.15 -6.72 7.22
N GLN A 158 2.76 -6.28 8.32
CA GLN A 158 4.15 -6.64 8.65
C GLN A 158 4.30 -8.16 8.82
N SER A 159 3.38 -8.81 9.53
CA SER A 159 3.36 -10.27 9.69
C SER A 159 3.20 -10.99 8.35
N ASP A 160 2.30 -10.51 7.49
CA ASP A 160 2.06 -11.10 6.17
C ASP A 160 3.30 -10.97 5.27
N PHE A 161 3.99 -9.83 5.28
CA PHE A 161 5.26 -9.65 4.55
C PHE A 161 6.31 -10.67 4.95
N LEU A 162 6.42 -10.99 6.25
CA LEU A 162 7.35 -12.01 6.74
C LEU A 162 6.96 -13.40 6.24
N LYS A 163 5.68 -13.78 6.35
CA LYS A 163 5.18 -15.09 5.88
C LYS A 163 5.39 -15.27 4.38
N VAL A 164 5.00 -14.29 3.58
CA VAL A 164 5.16 -14.31 2.13
C VAL A 164 6.64 -14.32 1.77
N SER A 165 7.47 -13.54 2.47
CA SER A 165 8.92 -13.54 2.20
C SER A 165 9.57 -14.89 2.44
N SER A 166 9.20 -15.60 3.52
CA SER A 166 9.68 -16.95 3.78
C SER A 166 9.21 -17.95 2.73
N SER A 167 8.01 -17.78 2.16
CA SER A 167 7.46 -18.67 1.14
C SER A 167 8.04 -18.44 -0.26
N VAL A 168 8.40 -17.20 -0.60
CA VAL A 168 8.74 -16.80 -1.98
C VAL A 168 10.22 -16.46 -2.17
N PHE A 169 10.85 -15.85 -1.17
CA PHE A 169 12.25 -15.38 -1.24
C PHE A 169 13.20 -16.18 -0.34
N GLY A 170 12.66 -17.03 0.54
CA GLY A 170 13.40 -17.91 1.44
C GLY A 170 14.00 -19.12 0.75
#